data_AF-A0A9W4XGL1-F1
#
_entry.id   AF-A0A9W4XGL1-F1
#
_cell.length_a   1.000
_cell.length_b   1.000
_cell.length_c   1.000
_cell.angle_alpha   90.00
_cell.angle_beta   90.00
_cell.angle_gamma   90.00
#
_symmetry.space_group_name_H-M   'P 1'
#
loop_
_entity.id
_entity.type
_entity.pdbx_description
1 polymer ?
#
loop_
_entity_poly.entity_id
_entity_poly.type
_entity_poly.pdbx_seq_one_letter_code
_entity_poly.pdbx_strand_id
1 'polypeptide(L)'
;MLQTMSPALDTLPPEILFHILSFTDPFLTSSLPNHPLYSVAATSNHLSDIVEEYSRGLLKRHANIAPSKTPKAATLPCRRRWVRWIKETCQICRRASKRKAILEAGQTCCAKCDREKYPKMTQTDAINTHGLSKLDIFTPNALHPNLPPLSLGTYMCMGGSTLMLATNSVLSRKAHIHGLLGVEKASDTQFLRRRVAAHDRLIKHMGIVFQVRAGTGIWVKRRQPGRDDRRHGGSEVKAKTPLSMASAQTRDTYVNINLEKEWAAMGMSVREADPSYSCQPSAPLRT
;
A
#
# COMPACT_ATOMS: atom_id res chain seq x y z
N MET A 1 36.39 28.08 31.59
CA MET A 1 35.12 27.34 31.47
C MET A 1 35.02 26.82 30.05
N LEU A 2 35.29 25.53 29.82
CA LEU A 2 35.09 24.89 28.52
C LEU A 2 33.59 24.64 28.37
N GLN A 3 32.89 25.47 27.58
CA GLN A 3 31.55 25.14 27.13
C GLN A 3 31.67 23.92 26.22
N THR A 4 31.25 22.76 26.73
CA THR A 4 31.00 21.58 25.89
C THR A 4 29.83 21.94 24.98
N MET A 5 30.10 22.40 23.76
CA MET A 5 29.07 22.56 22.75
C MET A 5 28.47 21.18 22.50
N SER A 6 27.19 21.02 22.81
CA SER A 6 26.45 19.81 22.45
C SER A 6 26.50 19.63 20.93
N PRO A 7 26.77 18.42 20.41
CA PRO A 7 26.84 18.20 18.98
C PRO A 7 25.49 18.54 18.35
N ALA A 8 25.51 19.51 17.43
CA ALA A 8 24.36 19.91 16.64
C ALA A 8 24.47 19.37 15.22
N LEU A 9 23.33 19.20 14.53
CA LEU A 9 23.30 18.58 13.20
C LEU A 9 24.20 19.31 12.19
N ASP A 10 24.25 20.64 12.26
CA ASP A 10 25.05 21.53 11.41
C ASP A 10 26.56 21.51 11.72
N THR A 11 26.97 20.84 12.81
CA THR A 11 28.40 20.65 13.17
C THR A 11 28.95 19.29 12.72
N LEU A 12 28.13 18.43 12.13
CA LEU A 12 28.55 17.12 11.66
C LEU A 12 29.40 17.22 10.38
N PRO A 13 30.35 16.29 10.16
CA PRO A 13 31.09 16.21 8.91
C PRO A 13 30.17 16.00 7.69
N PRO A 14 30.51 16.55 6.50
CA PRO A 14 29.70 16.43 5.29
C PRO A 14 29.34 14.99 4.90
N GLU A 15 30.23 14.03 5.15
CA GLU A 15 30.03 12.61 4.84
C GLU A 15 28.87 12.03 5.65
N ILE A 16 28.79 12.39 6.94
CA ILE A 16 27.71 11.97 7.83
C ILE A 16 26.40 12.62 7.39
N LEU A 17 26.43 13.91 7.03
CA LEU A 17 25.25 14.60 6.52
C LEU A 17 24.75 13.99 5.21
N PHE A 18 25.62 13.64 4.27
CA PHE A 18 25.23 12.94 3.04
C PHE A 18 24.65 11.56 3.32
N HIS A 19 25.16 10.86 4.33
CA HIS A 19 24.58 9.59 4.75
C HIS A 19 23.18 9.80 5.34
N ILE A 20 22.98 10.78 6.22
CA ILE A 20 21.66 11.14 6.75
C ILE A 20 20.70 11.49 5.60
N LEU A 21 21.13 12.32 4.65
CA LEU A 21 20.33 12.70 3.48
C LEU A 21 19.94 11.48 2.61
N SER A 22 20.76 10.42 2.57
CA SER A 22 20.42 9.19 1.85
C SER A 22 19.22 8.43 2.43
N PHE A 23 18.91 8.63 3.72
CA PHE A 23 17.73 8.08 4.39
C PHE A 23 16.50 8.99 4.31
N THR A 24 16.60 10.16 3.66
CA THR A 24 15.44 11.05 3.46
C THR A 24 14.59 10.68 2.24
N ASP A 25 14.81 9.49 1.70
CA ASP A 25 14.14 8.97 0.51
C ASP A 25 14.10 9.96 -0.67
N PRO A 26 15.26 10.39 -1.19
CA PRO A 26 15.35 11.50 -2.16
C PRO A 26 14.72 11.19 -3.53
N PHE A 27 14.22 9.97 -3.74
CA PHE A 27 13.54 9.52 -4.95
C PHE A 27 12.01 9.57 -4.84
N LEU A 28 11.48 9.74 -3.62
CA LEU A 28 10.03 9.74 -3.38
C LEU A 28 9.39 11.06 -3.81
N THR A 29 8.43 10.92 -4.71
CA THR A 29 7.60 12.02 -5.21
C THR A 29 6.32 12.19 -4.43
N SER A 30 5.96 11.25 -3.54
CA SER A 30 4.81 11.33 -2.64
C SER A 30 4.93 12.50 -1.66
N SER A 31 6.16 12.86 -1.28
CA SER A 31 6.45 13.95 -0.35
C SER A 31 6.35 15.34 -1.00
N LEU A 32 5.95 15.46 -2.28
CA LEU A 32 5.86 16.76 -2.95
C LEU A 32 4.55 17.49 -2.62
N PRO A 33 4.58 18.83 -2.40
CA PRO A 33 5.70 19.73 -2.64
C PRO A 33 6.76 19.80 -1.52
N ASN A 34 6.45 19.27 -0.34
CA ASN A 34 7.28 19.35 0.88
C ASN A 34 8.40 18.29 0.93
N HIS A 35 9.22 18.24 -0.12
CA HIS A 35 10.31 17.25 -0.22
C HIS A 35 11.31 17.44 0.93
N PRO A 36 11.80 16.37 1.58
CA PRO A 36 12.73 16.47 2.72
C PRO A 36 13.96 17.33 2.45
N LEU A 37 14.52 17.26 1.23
CA LEU A 37 15.63 18.12 0.81
C LEU A 37 15.30 19.63 0.88
N TYR A 38 14.06 20.04 0.63
CA TYR A 38 13.67 21.44 0.82
C TYR A 38 13.60 21.81 2.29
N SER A 39 13.04 20.93 3.12
CA SER A 39 12.93 21.15 4.56
C SER A 39 14.31 21.27 5.22
N VAL A 40 15.24 20.37 4.89
CA VAL A 40 16.63 20.39 5.42
C VAL A 40 17.40 21.61 4.90
N ALA A 41 17.23 22.00 3.64
CA ALA A 41 17.90 23.19 3.12
C ALA A 41 17.38 24.50 3.76
N ALA A 42 16.17 24.50 4.33
CA ALA A 42 15.59 25.68 4.96
C ALA A 42 16.07 25.93 6.39
N THR A 43 16.73 24.96 7.04
CA THR A 43 17.10 25.07 8.47
C THR A 43 18.36 25.90 8.71
N SER A 44 19.37 25.82 7.82
CA SER A 44 20.59 26.63 7.93
C SER A 44 21.29 26.78 6.57
N ASN A 45 22.11 27.83 6.44
CA ASN A 45 22.90 28.05 5.22
C ASN A 45 23.87 26.89 4.95
N HIS A 46 24.52 26.37 5.99
CA HIS A 46 25.42 25.22 5.87
C HIS A 46 24.68 23.99 5.32
N LEU A 47 23.52 23.65 5.89
CA LEU A 47 22.73 22.50 5.44
C LEU A 47 22.16 22.72 4.02
N SER A 48 21.84 23.97 3.65
CA SER A 48 21.49 24.31 2.27
C SER A 48 22.61 23.96 1.29
N ASP A 49 23.86 24.34 1.58
CA ASP A 49 25.01 24.06 0.72
C ASP A 49 25.27 22.55 0.60
N ILE A 50 25.16 21.83 1.72
CA ILE A 50 25.26 20.36 1.76
C ILE A 50 24.16 19.71 0.91
N VAL A 51 22.91 20.14 1.03
CA VAL A 51 21.80 19.62 0.21
C VAL A 51 22.02 19.90 -1.27
N GLU A 52 22.57 21.05 -1.63
CA GLU A 52 22.88 21.41 -3.02
C GLU A 52 23.94 20.49 -3.63
N GLU A 53 25.03 20.24 -2.92
CA GLU A 53 26.09 19.32 -3.39
C GLU A 53 25.62 17.87 -3.40
N TYR A 54 24.82 17.44 -2.42
CA TYR A 54 24.15 16.13 -2.44
C TYR A 54 23.26 15.98 -3.68
N SER A 55 22.42 16.99 -3.96
CA SER A 55 21.53 17.01 -5.13
C SER A 55 22.30 17.04 -6.46
N ARG A 56 23.45 17.73 -6.52
CA ARG A 56 24.37 17.68 -7.66
C ARG A 56 24.87 16.27 -7.90
N GLY A 57 25.24 15.55 -6.83
CA GLY A 57 25.60 14.14 -6.88
C GLY A 57 24.49 13.26 -7.45
N LEU A 58 23.25 13.45 -6.99
CA LEU A 58 22.08 12.72 -7.50
C LEU A 58 21.83 12.96 -8.99
N LEU A 59 21.87 14.23 -9.44
CA LEU A 59 21.72 14.60 -10.84
C LEU A 59 22.80 13.94 -11.72
N LYS A 60 24.05 13.94 -11.27
CA LYS A 60 25.16 13.32 -12.00
C LYS A 60 24.98 11.80 -12.11
N ARG A 61 24.67 11.12 -11.00
CA ARG A 61 24.57 9.65 -10.95
C ARG A 61 23.33 9.10 -11.64
N HIS A 62 22.17 9.72 -11.42
CA HIS A 62 20.88 9.14 -11.81
C HIS A 62 20.27 9.80 -13.05
N ALA A 63 20.52 11.10 -13.25
CA ALA A 63 19.97 11.85 -14.38
C ALA A 63 20.94 12.01 -15.56
N ASN A 64 22.22 11.65 -15.39
CA ASN A 64 23.32 12.00 -16.32
C ASN A 64 23.39 13.51 -16.60
N ILE A 65 22.96 14.34 -15.64
CA ILE A 65 23.03 15.79 -15.74
C ILE A 65 24.25 16.22 -14.93
N ALA A 66 25.25 16.81 -15.58
CA ALA A 66 26.39 17.43 -14.92
C ALA A 66 26.10 18.92 -14.69
N PRO A 67 25.66 19.35 -13.48
CA PRO A 67 25.35 20.75 -13.25
C PRO A 67 26.65 21.56 -13.18
N SER A 68 26.68 22.75 -13.77
CA SER A 68 27.84 23.64 -13.67
C SER A 68 28.19 23.92 -12.21
N LYS A 69 29.49 23.90 -11.88
CA LYS A 69 29.98 24.29 -10.55
C LYS A 69 29.88 25.81 -10.34
N THR A 70 29.78 26.59 -11.39
CA THR A 70 29.73 28.05 -11.29
C THR A 70 28.30 28.53 -10.99
N PRO A 71 28.06 29.23 -9.87
CA PRO A 71 26.72 29.69 -9.48
C PRO A 71 26.12 30.66 -10.51
N LYS A 72 26.96 31.44 -11.20
CA LYS A 72 26.53 32.38 -12.26
C LYS A 72 25.93 31.71 -13.50
N ALA A 73 26.24 30.43 -13.75
CA ALA A 73 25.75 29.69 -14.92
C ALA A 73 24.51 28.82 -14.63
N ALA A 74 24.15 28.64 -13.35
CA ALA A 74 23.04 27.78 -12.95
C ALA A 74 21.76 28.61 -12.74
N THR A 75 20.83 28.56 -13.70
CA THR A 75 19.54 29.26 -13.61
C THR A 75 18.64 28.75 -12.48
N LEU A 76 18.88 27.54 -11.97
CA LEU A 76 18.08 26.91 -10.91
C LEU A 76 18.98 26.12 -9.93
N PRO A 77 18.67 26.15 -8.62
CA PRO A 77 19.33 25.29 -7.62
C PRO A 77 19.25 23.81 -7.99
N CYS A 78 20.31 23.04 -7.70
CA CYS A 78 20.41 21.61 -8.00
C CYS A 78 19.29 20.83 -7.32
N ARG A 79 18.91 21.16 -6.07
CA ARG A 79 17.79 20.50 -5.37
C ARG A 79 16.47 20.64 -6.13
N ARG A 80 16.20 21.83 -6.70
CA ARG A 80 14.99 22.10 -7.48
C ARG A 80 15.00 21.36 -8.82
N ARG A 81 16.17 21.28 -9.46
CA ARG A 81 16.35 20.51 -10.69
C ARG A 81 16.18 19.00 -10.43
N TRP A 82 16.70 18.49 -9.33
CA TRP A 82 16.53 17.09 -8.91
C TRP A 82 15.05 16.75 -8.66
N VAL A 83 14.36 17.55 -7.84
CA VAL A 83 12.93 17.38 -7.55
C VAL A 83 12.09 17.44 -8.83
N ARG A 84 12.41 18.35 -9.75
CA ARG A 84 11.74 18.40 -11.06
C ARG A 84 12.01 17.13 -11.87
N TRP A 85 13.25 16.66 -11.90
CA TRP A 85 13.63 15.45 -12.62
C TRP A 85 12.86 14.23 -12.12
N ILE A 86 12.83 13.98 -10.80
CA ILE A 86 12.07 12.84 -10.25
C ILE A 86 10.57 12.94 -10.51
N LYS A 87 10.01 14.16 -10.68
CA LYS A 87 8.59 14.38 -10.98
C LYS A 87 8.24 14.16 -12.45
N GLU A 88 9.15 14.50 -13.36
CA GLU A 88 8.88 14.60 -14.81
C GLU A 88 9.65 13.57 -15.65
N THR A 89 10.46 12.73 -15.02
CA THR A 89 11.28 11.73 -15.70
C THR A 89 11.08 10.35 -15.08
N CYS A 90 10.94 9.33 -15.93
CA CYS A 90 10.96 7.94 -15.52
C CYS A 90 12.30 7.62 -14.87
N GLN A 91 12.29 7.22 -13.60
CA GLN A 91 13.52 6.97 -12.85
C GLN A 91 14.29 5.73 -13.32
N ILE A 92 13.66 4.89 -14.16
CA ILE A 92 14.24 3.66 -14.70
C ILE A 92 14.90 3.90 -16.06
N CYS A 93 14.12 4.33 -17.07
CA CYS A 93 14.63 4.53 -18.43
C CYS A 93 14.99 5.98 -18.78
N ARG A 94 14.83 6.91 -17.84
CA ARG A 94 15.20 8.34 -17.98
C ARG A 94 14.46 9.11 -19.07
N ARG A 95 13.38 8.55 -19.61
CA ARG A 95 12.47 9.24 -20.56
C ARG A 95 11.46 10.09 -19.80
N ALA A 96 10.97 11.16 -20.44
CA ALA A 96 9.93 12.01 -19.88
C ALA A 96 8.69 11.19 -19.50
N SER A 97 8.21 11.36 -18.27
CA SER A 97 7.00 10.73 -17.75
C SER A 97 6.53 11.51 -16.53
N LYS A 98 5.21 11.72 -16.41
CA LYS A 98 4.59 12.21 -15.17
C LYS A 98 3.81 11.12 -14.43
N ARG A 99 3.71 9.94 -15.05
CA ARG A 99 3.00 8.79 -14.51
C ARG A 99 3.79 8.21 -13.33
N LYS A 100 3.05 7.80 -12.29
CA LYS A 100 3.58 7.04 -11.16
C LYS A 100 3.57 5.54 -11.45
N ALA A 101 4.54 4.82 -10.89
CA ALA A 101 4.48 3.36 -10.87
C ALA A 101 3.23 2.92 -10.11
N ILE A 102 2.62 1.82 -10.54
CA ILE A 102 1.31 1.40 -10.00
C ILE A 102 1.46 0.94 -8.55
N LEU A 103 2.46 0.11 -8.28
CA LEU A 103 2.71 -0.46 -6.95
C LEU A 103 3.57 0.46 -6.07
N GLU A 104 4.35 1.34 -6.69
CA GLU A 104 5.26 2.28 -6.03
C GLU A 104 4.87 3.72 -6.42
N ALA A 105 3.75 4.21 -5.87
CA ALA A 105 3.21 5.53 -6.24
C ALA A 105 4.18 6.70 -5.98
N GLY A 106 5.16 6.49 -5.09
CA GLY A 106 6.25 7.42 -4.83
C GLY A 106 7.22 7.57 -5.99
N GLN A 107 7.25 6.64 -6.96
CA GLN A 107 8.21 6.67 -8.06
C GLN A 107 7.56 7.08 -9.38
N THR A 108 8.18 8.01 -10.11
CA THR A 108 7.78 8.32 -11.48
C THR A 108 8.32 7.24 -12.43
N CYS A 109 7.43 6.56 -13.14
CA CYS A 109 7.77 5.45 -14.02
C CYS A 109 6.87 5.44 -15.26
N CYS A 110 7.44 5.16 -16.43
CA CYS A 110 6.66 5.03 -17.66
C CYS A 110 5.97 3.67 -17.72
N ALA A 111 4.92 3.54 -18.55
CA ALA A 111 4.11 2.32 -18.65
C ALA A 111 4.93 1.07 -19.00
N LYS A 112 5.92 1.21 -19.89
CA LYS A 112 6.79 0.11 -20.33
C LYS A 112 7.65 -0.41 -19.18
N CYS A 113 8.38 0.49 -18.52
CA CYS A 113 9.24 0.12 -17.39
C CYS A 113 8.42 -0.41 -16.20
N ASP A 114 7.25 0.17 -15.94
CA ASP A 114 6.36 -0.31 -14.87
C ASP A 114 5.84 -1.73 -15.13
N ARG A 115 5.61 -2.12 -16.39
CA ARG A 115 5.25 -3.49 -16.77
C ARG A 115 6.42 -4.45 -16.63
N GLU A 116 7.62 -4.03 -17.02
CA GLU A 116 8.82 -4.86 -17.04
C GLU A 116 9.40 -5.10 -15.64
N LYS A 117 9.44 -4.05 -14.81
CA LYS A 117 10.12 -4.06 -13.50
C LYS A 117 9.20 -4.45 -12.35
N TYR A 118 7.90 -4.23 -12.47
CA TYR A 118 6.92 -4.55 -11.44
C TYR A 118 5.86 -5.51 -11.98
N PRO A 119 6.16 -6.83 -12.00
CA PRO A 119 5.17 -7.86 -12.28
C PRO A 119 3.98 -7.71 -11.32
N LYS A 120 2.79 -7.62 -11.92
CA LYS A 120 1.55 -7.35 -11.21
C LYS A 120 0.43 -8.21 -11.76
N MET A 121 -0.51 -8.54 -10.90
CA MET A 121 -1.72 -9.29 -11.24
C MET A 121 -2.95 -8.62 -10.67
N THR A 122 -4.11 -8.86 -11.27
CA THR A 122 -5.36 -8.32 -10.74
C THR A 122 -5.81 -9.13 -9.52
N GLN A 123 -6.66 -8.53 -8.69
CA GLN A 123 -7.35 -9.26 -7.63
C GLN A 123 -8.10 -10.49 -8.17
N THR A 124 -8.77 -10.33 -9.32
CA THR A 124 -9.53 -11.41 -9.96
C THR A 124 -8.62 -12.56 -10.38
N ASP A 125 -7.44 -12.27 -10.93
CA ASP A 125 -6.46 -13.30 -11.29
C ASP A 125 -5.92 -14.02 -10.05
N ALA A 126 -5.61 -13.29 -8.98
CA ALA A 126 -5.18 -13.89 -7.71
C ALA A 126 -6.22 -14.87 -7.14
N ILE A 127 -7.51 -14.51 -7.25
CA ILE A 127 -8.61 -15.38 -6.80
C ILE A 127 -8.76 -16.60 -7.73
N ASN A 128 -8.87 -16.37 -9.04
CA ASN A 128 -9.21 -17.41 -10.01
C ASN A 128 -8.06 -18.38 -10.28
N THR A 129 -6.83 -17.88 -10.36
CA THR A 129 -5.64 -18.67 -10.73
C THR A 129 -4.94 -19.26 -9.52
N HIS A 130 -5.00 -18.62 -8.35
CA HIS A 130 -4.29 -19.06 -7.15
C HIS A 130 -5.19 -19.54 -6.01
N GLY A 131 -6.52 -19.46 -6.17
CA GLY A 131 -7.46 -19.96 -5.16
C GLY A 131 -7.45 -19.17 -3.86
N LEU A 132 -6.90 -17.95 -3.86
CA LEU A 132 -6.85 -17.09 -2.69
C LEU A 132 -8.15 -16.30 -2.56
N SER A 133 -8.69 -16.20 -1.35
CA SER A 133 -9.85 -15.36 -1.09
C SER A 133 -9.45 -13.90 -0.86
N LYS A 134 -10.43 -13.00 -0.82
CA LYS A 134 -10.21 -11.60 -0.41
C LYS A 134 -9.64 -11.48 1.01
N LEU A 135 -10.05 -12.38 1.92
CA LEU A 135 -9.49 -12.42 3.27
C LEU A 135 -8.03 -12.91 3.26
N ASP A 136 -7.61 -13.77 2.35
CA ASP A 136 -6.20 -14.18 2.27
C ASP A 136 -5.30 -13.08 1.69
N ILE A 137 -5.83 -12.33 0.72
CA ILE A 137 -5.10 -11.29 -0.02
C ILE A 137 -5.00 -9.99 0.79
N PHE A 138 -6.11 -9.50 1.34
CA PHE A 138 -6.17 -8.19 1.98
C PHE A 138 -6.06 -8.30 3.49
N THR A 139 -4.84 -8.17 3.98
CA THR A 139 -4.51 -8.31 5.40
C THR A 139 -3.92 -7.01 5.94
N PRO A 140 -3.93 -6.76 7.26
CA PRO A 140 -4.53 -7.61 8.31
C PRO A 140 -6.07 -7.63 8.25
N ASN A 141 -6.68 -8.70 8.75
CA ASN A 141 -8.13 -8.82 8.92
C ASN A 141 -8.49 -9.88 9.99
N ALA A 142 -9.78 -10.13 10.20
CA ALA A 142 -10.25 -11.08 11.20
C ALA A 142 -9.73 -12.51 11.01
N LEU A 143 -9.58 -13.00 9.77
CA LEU A 143 -9.04 -14.34 9.52
C LEU A 143 -7.52 -14.39 9.74
N HIS A 144 -6.84 -13.31 9.39
CA HIS A 144 -5.38 -13.19 9.32
C HIS A 144 -4.91 -11.90 10.00
N PRO A 145 -4.95 -11.83 11.35
CA PRO A 145 -4.68 -10.59 12.08
C PRO A 145 -3.20 -10.18 12.04
N ASN A 146 -2.29 -11.17 12.03
CA ASN A 146 -0.84 -10.94 12.13
C ASN A 146 -0.12 -10.91 10.77
N LEU A 147 -0.85 -11.14 9.68
CA LEU A 147 -0.25 -11.14 8.35
C LEU A 147 -0.12 -9.69 7.81
N PRO A 148 1.06 -9.30 7.29
CA PRO A 148 1.28 -7.95 6.81
C PRO A 148 0.49 -7.66 5.53
N PRO A 149 0.12 -6.40 5.26
CA PRO A 149 -0.55 -6.01 4.03
C PRO A 149 0.32 -6.27 2.80
N LEU A 150 -0.32 -6.58 1.66
CA LEU A 150 0.36 -6.68 0.38
C LEU A 150 0.48 -5.30 -0.27
N SER A 151 1.58 -5.06 -1.00
CA SER A 151 1.72 -3.87 -1.85
C SER A 151 0.63 -3.86 -2.92
N LEU A 152 -0.08 -2.75 -2.98
CA LEU A 152 -1.27 -2.58 -3.82
C LEU A 152 -1.21 -1.27 -4.60
N GLY A 153 -1.83 -1.28 -5.77
CA GLY A 153 -1.92 -0.14 -6.65
C GLY A 153 -3.23 -0.12 -7.40
N THR A 154 -3.67 1.04 -7.85
CA THR A 154 -4.89 1.17 -8.65
C THR A 154 -4.56 1.58 -10.07
N TYR A 155 -5.21 0.95 -11.04
CA TYR A 155 -5.07 1.25 -12.46
C TYR A 155 -6.44 1.52 -13.09
N MET A 156 -6.59 2.62 -13.83
CA MET A 156 -7.85 2.93 -14.52
C MET A 156 -7.93 2.14 -15.82
N CYS A 157 -8.97 1.33 -15.97
CA CYS A 157 -9.26 0.55 -17.18
C CYS A 157 -10.74 0.72 -17.55
N MET A 158 -11.02 1.14 -18.78
CA MET A 158 -12.40 1.29 -19.30
C MET A 158 -13.33 2.12 -18.41
N GLY A 159 -12.81 3.19 -17.79
CA GLY A 159 -13.58 4.06 -16.88
C GLY A 159 -13.75 3.52 -15.45
N GLY A 160 -13.31 2.29 -15.17
CA GLY A 160 -13.28 1.71 -13.82
C GLY A 160 -11.88 1.69 -13.21
N SER A 161 -11.80 1.69 -11.88
CA SER A 161 -10.55 1.46 -11.15
C SER A 161 -10.37 -0.04 -10.90
N THR A 162 -9.24 -0.60 -11.34
CA THR A 162 -8.84 -1.99 -11.12
C THR A 162 -7.71 -2.03 -10.10
N LEU A 163 -7.84 -2.94 -9.14
CA LEU A 163 -6.80 -3.19 -8.14
C LEU A 163 -5.72 -4.12 -8.69
N MET A 164 -4.47 -3.69 -8.57
CA MET A 164 -3.27 -4.41 -8.95
C MET A 164 -2.48 -4.79 -7.71
N LEU A 165 -1.96 -6.01 -7.71
CA LEU A 165 -1.18 -6.60 -6.63
C LEU A 165 0.20 -6.99 -7.15
N ALA A 166 1.24 -6.87 -6.33
CA ALA A 166 2.56 -7.38 -6.65
C ALA A 166 2.52 -8.91 -6.82
N THR A 167 2.92 -9.42 -7.98
CA THR A 167 2.85 -10.86 -8.28
C THR A 167 3.63 -11.67 -7.26
N ASN A 168 4.87 -11.27 -6.94
CA ASN A 168 5.71 -12.00 -5.98
C ASN A 168 5.05 -12.06 -4.60
N SER A 169 4.47 -10.97 -4.12
CA SER A 169 3.79 -10.93 -2.82
C SER A 169 2.56 -11.82 -2.78
N VAL A 170 1.80 -11.91 -3.88
CA VAL A 170 0.67 -12.84 -4.00
C VAL A 170 1.16 -14.30 -4.00
N LEU A 171 2.24 -14.61 -4.71
CA LEU A 171 2.80 -15.97 -4.75
C LEU A 171 3.37 -16.40 -3.39
N SER A 172 4.06 -15.50 -2.68
CA SER A 172 4.50 -15.75 -1.30
C SER A 172 3.31 -15.94 -0.36
N ARG A 173 2.25 -15.13 -0.51
CA ARG A 173 1.02 -15.31 0.25
C ARG A 173 0.36 -16.66 -0.05
N LYS A 174 0.30 -17.05 -1.32
CA LYS A 174 -0.18 -18.36 -1.75
C LYS A 174 0.59 -19.48 -1.06
N ALA A 175 1.92 -19.45 -1.14
CA ALA A 175 2.77 -20.47 -0.52
C ALA A 175 2.50 -20.58 0.98
N HIS A 176 2.38 -19.45 1.68
CA HIS A 176 2.06 -19.44 3.10
C HIS A 176 0.69 -20.05 3.41
N ILE A 177 -0.38 -19.57 2.77
CA ILE A 177 -1.75 -20.05 3.03
C ILE A 177 -1.92 -21.53 2.62
N HIS A 178 -1.33 -21.94 1.51
CA HIS A 178 -1.34 -23.34 1.07
C HIS A 178 -0.56 -24.24 2.03
N GLY A 179 0.54 -23.73 2.60
CA GLY A 179 1.27 -24.41 3.67
C GLY A 179 0.39 -24.66 4.90
N LEU A 180 -0.39 -23.66 5.32
CA LEU A 180 -1.32 -23.80 6.45
C LEU A 180 -2.46 -24.78 6.18
N LEU A 181 -3.01 -24.78 4.97
CA LEU A 181 -4.11 -25.69 4.59
C LEU A 181 -3.65 -27.15 4.44
N GLY A 182 -2.36 -27.39 4.27
CA GLY A 182 -1.80 -28.70 3.95
C GLY A 182 -1.96 -29.09 2.47
N VAL A 183 -1.16 -30.05 2.02
CA VAL A 183 -1.00 -30.43 0.60
C VAL A 183 -2.32 -30.90 -0.04
N GLU A 184 -3.12 -31.68 0.68
CA GLU A 184 -4.38 -32.23 0.17
C GLU A 184 -5.40 -31.13 -0.15
N LYS A 185 -5.69 -30.24 0.79
CA LYS A 185 -6.64 -29.13 0.59
C LYS A 185 -6.10 -28.08 -0.37
N ALA A 186 -4.80 -27.83 -0.35
CA ALA A 186 -4.14 -26.84 -1.21
C ALA A 186 -4.10 -27.26 -2.69
N SER A 187 -4.17 -28.55 -2.98
CA SER A 187 -4.23 -29.09 -4.36
C SER A 187 -5.66 -29.30 -4.85
N ASP A 188 -6.65 -29.43 -3.97
CA ASP A 188 -8.07 -29.53 -4.33
C ASP A 188 -8.65 -28.17 -4.78
N THR A 189 -8.74 -27.98 -6.10
CA THR A 189 -9.32 -26.78 -6.71
C THR A 189 -10.80 -26.55 -6.34
N GLN A 190 -11.58 -27.61 -6.11
CA GLN A 190 -12.98 -27.51 -5.73
C GLN A 190 -13.12 -27.08 -4.27
N PHE A 191 -12.25 -27.57 -3.39
CA PHE A 191 -12.14 -27.08 -2.02
C PHE A 191 -11.81 -25.58 -2.00
N LEU A 192 -10.77 -25.14 -2.73
CA LEU A 192 -10.38 -23.73 -2.78
C LEU A 192 -11.52 -22.83 -3.28
N ARG A 193 -12.24 -23.23 -4.33
CA ARG A 193 -13.42 -22.48 -4.82
C ARG A 193 -14.51 -22.37 -3.76
N ARG A 194 -14.81 -23.46 -3.05
CA ARG A 194 -15.80 -23.45 -1.95
C ARG A 194 -15.37 -22.55 -0.81
N ARG A 195 -14.09 -22.54 -0.46
CA ARG A 195 -13.49 -21.67 0.56
C ARG A 195 -13.58 -20.20 0.18
N VAL A 196 -13.22 -19.83 -1.05
CA VAL A 196 -13.39 -18.46 -1.56
C VAL A 196 -14.84 -17.99 -1.43
N ALA A 197 -15.81 -18.82 -1.85
CA ALA A 197 -17.22 -18.49 -1.74
C ALA A 197 -17.71 -18.39 -0.28
N ALA A 198 -17.16 -19.22 0.63
CA ALA A 198 -17.43 -19.13 2.06
C ALA A 198 -16.90 -17.81 2.65
N HIS A 199 -15.71 -17.38 2.23
CA HIS A 199 -15.12 -16.12 2.67
C HIS A 199 -15.88 -14.90 2.17
N ASP A 200 -16.40 -14.93 0.93
CA ASP A 200 -17.28 -13.86 0.44
C ASP A 200 -18.56 -13.76 1.28
N ARG A 201 -19.11 -14.90 1.74
CA ARG A 201 -20.24 -14.91 2.69
C ARG A 201 -19.82 -14.36 4.05
N LEU A 202 -18.66 -14.73 4.58
CA LEU A 202 -18.13 -14.18 5.83
C LEU A 202 -18.01 -12.65 5.78
N ILE A 203 -17.39 -12.11 4.73
CA ILE A 203 -17.26 -10.66 4.50
C ILE A 203 -18.64 -9.98 4.52
N LYS A 204 -19.64 -10.60 3.88
CA LYS A 204 -21.02 -10.10 3.87
C LYS A 204 -21.64 -10.08 5.28
N HIS A 205 -21.43 -11.10 6.09
CA HIS A 205 -21.95 -11.16 7.47
C HIS A 205 -21.22 -10.17 8.40
N MET A 206 -19.90 -10.03 8.25
CA MET A 206 -19.10 -9.00 8.92
C MET A 206 -19.56 -7.58 8.53
N GLY A 207 -20.23 -7.43 7.38
CA GLY A 207 -20.70 -6.13 6.90
C GLY A 207 -19.54 -5.19 6.58
N ILE A 208 -18.42 -5.72 6.08
CA ILE A 208 -17.22 -4.94 5.73
C ILE A 208 -17.01 -4.92 4.22
N VAL A 209 -16.29 -3.91 3.74
CA VAL A 209 -15.78 -3.85 2.37
C VAL A 209 -14.33 -3.41 2.41
N PHE A 210 -13.52 -3.93 1.48
CA PHE A 210 -12.16 -3.43 1.31
C PHE A 210 -12.17 -2.18 0.43
N GLN A 211 -11.51 -1.12 0.89
CA GLN A 211 -11.34 0.12 0.14
C GLN A 211 -9.86 0.47 0.06
N VAL A 212 -9.46 1.09 -1.05
CA VAL A 212 -8.13 1.69 -1.17
C VAL A 212 -8.25 3.20 -1.08
N ARG A 213 -7.53 3.81 -0.14
CA ARG A 213 -7.45 5.26 0.05
C ARG A 213 -6.00 5.67 0.07
N ALA A 214 -5.63 6.62 -0.79
CA ALA A 214 -4.27 7.13 -0.91
C ALA A 214 -3.18 6.03 -1.07
N GLY A 215 -3.52 4.93 -1.77
CA GLY A 215 -2.59 3.80 -1.95
C GLY A 215 -2.53 2.82 -0.78
N THR A 216 -3.28 3.06 0.30
CA THR A 216 -3.39 2.14 1.44
C THR A 216 -4.73 1.42 1.42
N GLY A 217 -4.68 0.10 1.56
CA GLY A 217 -5.86 -0.74 1.64
C GLY A 217 -6.39 -0.85 3.07
N ILE A 218 -7.69 -0.65 3.26
CA ILE A 218 -8.35 -0.71 4.57
C ILE A 218 -9.69 -1.44 4.48
N TRP A 219 -9.97 -2.26 5.49
CA TRP A 219 -11.31 -2.81 5.70
C TRP A 219 -12.16 -1.78 6.43
N VAL A 220 -13.33 -1.44 5.86
CA VAL A 220 -14.26 -0.49 6.47
C VAL A 220 -15.63 -1.12 6.61
N LYS A 221 -16.36 -0.76 7.67
CA LYS A 221 -17.77 -1.12 7.80
C LYS A 221 -18.53 -0.54 6.61
N ARG A 222 -19.28 -1.38 5.92
CA ARG A 222 -20.23 -0.97 4.89
C ARG A 222 -21.21 -0.01 5.56
N ARG A 223 -21.28 1.25 5.10
CA ARG A 223 -22.39 2.12 5.47
C ARG A 223 -23.65 1.37 5.06
N GLN A 224 -24.53 1.07 6.03
CA GLN A 224 -25.85 0.60 5.66
C GLN A 224 -26.40 1.67 4.72
N PRO A 225 -26.86 1.30 3.50
CA PRO A 225 -27.57 2.26 2.68
C PRO A 225 -28.65 2.84 3.57
N GLY A 226 -28.59 4.16 3.81
CA GLY A 226 -29.61 4.85 4.56
C GLY A 226 -30.95 4.51 3.95
N ARG A 227 -32.01 4.51 4.75
CA ARG A 227 -33.40 4.34 4.32
C ARG A 227 -33.86 5.32 3.20
N ASP A 228 -32.97 6.14 2.66
CA ASP A 228 -33.20 7.19 1.68
C ASP A 228 -33.03 6.76 0.22
N ASP A 229 -32.56 5.53 -0.06
CA ASP A 229 -32.62 4.93 -1.42
C ASP A 229 -34.06 4.49 -1.82
N ARG A 230 -35.09 4.98 -1.12
CA ARG A 230 -36.51 4.83 -1.49
C ARG A 230 -36.94 5.67 -2.70
N ARG A 231 -36.01 6.27 -3.46
CA ARG A 231 -36.35 7.14 -4.60
C ARG A 231 -36.44 6.45 -5.95
N HIS A 232 -36.20 5.15 -6.09
CA HIS A 232 -36.51 4.42 -7.31
C HIS A 232 -37.55 3.33 -7.03
N GLY A 233 -38.80 3.65 -7.39
CA GLY A 233 -39.98 2.79 -7.25
C GLY A 233 -39.90 1.54 -8.12
N GLY A 234 -39.20 0.52 -7.62
CA GLY A 234 -39.20 -0.82 -8.17
C GLY A 234 -39.65 -1.82 -7.10
N SER A 235 -40.82 -2.42 -7.35
CA SER A 235 -41.38 -3.64 -6.74
C SER A 235 -40.57 -4.28 -5.59
N GLU A 236 -41.12 -4.22 -4.36
CA GLU A 236 -40.65 -4.97 -3.19
C GLU A 236 -40.80 -6.49 -3.40
N VAL A 237 -39.87 -7.10 -4.13
CA VAL A 237 -39.58 -8.52 -3.91
C VAL A 237 -38.80 -8.56 -2.60
N LYS A 238 -39.51 -8.81 -1.48
CA LYS A 238 -38.92 -9.08 -0.16
C LYS A 238 -38.04 -10.32 -0.26
N ALA A 239 -36.81 -10.15 -0.73
CA ALA A 239 -35.82 -11.20 -0.73
C ALA A 239 -35.68 -11.69 0.71
N LYS A 240 -36.13 -12.92 0.96
CA LYS A 240 -36.05 -13.56 2.28
C LYS A 240 -34.59 -13.52 2.73
N THR A 241 -34.31 -12.61 3.66
CA THR A 241 -32.96 -12.45 4.19
C THR A 241 -32.66 -13.71 5.03
N PRO A 242 -31.51 -14.37 4.84
CA PRO A 242 -31.16 -15.56 5.63
C PRO A 242 -31.26 -15.29 7.13
N LEU A 243 -31.66 -16.28 7.93
CA LEU A 243 -31.75 -16.17 9.39
C LEU A 243 -30.44 -15.69 10.03
N SER A 244 -29.30 -16.10 9.48
CA SER A 244 -27.97 -15.65 9.93
C SER A 244 -27.74 -14.14 9.76
N MET A 245 -28.49 -13.49 8.88
CA MET A 245 -28.43 -12.05 8.60
C MET A 245 -29.54 -11.26 9.31
N ALA A 246 -30.40 -11.90 10.12
CA ALA A 246 -31.58 -11.28 10.72
C ALA A 246 -31.24 -10.22 11.78
N SER A 247 -30.19 -10.45 12.58
CA SER A 247 -29.76 -9.55 13.65
C SER A 247 -28.24 -9.36 13.65
N ALA A 248 -27.73 -8.38 14.41
CA ALA A 248 -26.28 -8.26 14.63
C ALA A 248 -25.71 -9.49 15.35
N GLN A 249 -26.37 -9.94 16.42
CA GLN A 249 -25.94 -11.10 17.20
C GLN A 249 -25.85 -12.37 16.36
N THR A 250 -26.87 -12.66 15.54
CA THR A 250 -26.84 -13.85 14.67
C THR A 250 -25.74 -13.78 13.61
N ARG A 251 -25.40 -12.58 13.13
CA ARG A 251 -24.27 -12.39 12.19
C ARG A 251 -22.95 -12.63 12.89
N ASP A 252 -22.76 -12.09 14.10
CA ASP A 252 -21.55 -12.26 14.87
C ASP A 252 -21.33 -13.73 15.24
N THR A 253 -22.39 -14.44 15.68
CA THR A 253 -22.35 -15.89 15.92
C THR A 253 -21.95 -16.65 14.64
N TYR A 254 -22.54 -16.31 13.49
CA TYR A 254 -22.17 -16.95 12.22
C TYR A 254 -20.69 -16.69 11.87
N VAL A 255 -20.22 -15.46 12.02
CA VAL A 255 -18.83 -15.09 11.73
C VAL A 255 -17.87 -15.87 12.61
N ASN A 256 -18.09 -15.89 13.92
CA ASN A 256 -17.20 -16.57 14.87
C ASN A 256 -17.11 -18.07 14.58
N ILE A 257 -18.25 -18.76 14.43
CA ILE A 257 -18.28 -20.21 14.13
C ILE A 257 -17.52 -20.54 12.84
N ASN A 258 -17.64 -19.70 11.82
CA ASN A 258 -16.98 -19.96 10.53
C ASN A 258 -15.50 -19.56 10.54
N LEU A 259 -15.10 -18.51 11.29
CA LEU A 259 -13.70 -18.20 11.49
C LEU A 259 -12.97 -19.31 12.26
N GLU A 260 -13.58 -19.84 13.33
CA GLU A 260 -13.02 -20.96 14.09
C GLU A 260 -12.80 -22.20 13.22
N LYS A 261 -13.75 -22.51 12.33
CA LYS A 261 -13.60 -23.60 11.35
C LYS A 261 -12.43 -23.36 10.39
N GLU A 262 -12.26 -22.14 9.90
CA GLU A 262 -11.15 -21.80 9.00
C GLU A 262 -9.80 -21.85 9.72
N TRP A 263 -9.71 -21.33 10.95
CA TRP A 263 -8.50 -21.44 11.77
C TRP A 263 -8.15 -22.89 12.07
N ALA A 264 -9.13 -23.70 12.46
CA ALA A 264 -8.93 -25.14 12.67
C ALA A 264 -8.47 -25.84 11.38
N ALA A 265 -9.04 -25.47 10.23
CA ALA A 265 -8.64 -26.02 8.93
C ALA A 265 -7.20 -25.66 8.52
N MET A 266 -6.68 -24.54 9.04
CA MET A 266 -5.32 -24.02 8.85
C MET A 266 -4.35 -24.40 9.98
N GLY A 267 -4.79 -25.15 10.98
CA GLY A 267 -3.98 -25.52 12.15
C GLY A 267 -3.62 -24.34 13.07
N MET A 268 -4.36 -23.23 13.00
CA MET A 268 -4.13 -22.05 13.83
C MET A 268 -4.88 -22.18 15.17
N SER A 269 -4.22 -21.85 16.28
CA SER A 269 -4.87 -21.83 17.59
C SER A 269 -5.64 -20.51 17.82
N VAL A 270 -6.73 -20.54 18.59
CA VAL A 270 -7.53 -19.34 18.94
C VAL A 270 -6.67 -18.27 19.65
N ARG A 271 -5.58 -18.67 20.33
CA ARG A 271 -4.65 -17.76 21.01
C ARG A 271 -3.74 -16.99 20.06
N GLU A 272 -3.40 -17.55 18.90
CA GLU A 272 -2.66 -16.84 17.84
C GLU A 272 -3.57 -15.89 17.05
N ALA A 273 -4.89 -16.02 17.24
CA ALA A 273 -5.94 -15.26 16.57
C ALA A 273 -6.59 -14.18 17.45
N ASP A 274 -5.91 -13.73 18.52
CA ASP A 274 -6.48 -12.86 19.57
C ASP A 274 -7.33 -11.71 18.99
N PRO A 275 -8.66 -11.74 19.17
CA PRO A 275 -9.60 -10.82 18.54
C PRO A 275 -9.67 -9.45 19.25
N SER A 276 -8.69 -9.11 20.10
CA SER A 276 -8.53 -7.78 20.66
C SER A 276 -8.40 -6.69 19.59
N TYR A 277 -8.12 -7.07 18.33
CA TYR A 277 -8.48 -6.31 17.13
C TYR A 277 -10.00 -6.30 16.88
N SER A 278 -10.72 -5.58 17.75
CA SER A 278 -11.90 -4.85 17.28
C SER A 278 -11.48 -4.07 16.03
N CYS A 279 -12.28 -4.12 14.97
CA CYS A 279 -12.19 -3.19 13.83
C CYS A 279 -12.40 -1.76 14.37
N GLN A 280 -11.41 -1.23 15.09
CA GLN A 280 -11.30 0.16 15.43
C GLN A 280 -11.04 0.85 14.10
N PRO A 281 -11.92 1.78 13.68
CA PRO A 281 -11.57 2.64 12.55
C PRO A 281 -10.23 3.27 12.93
N SER A 282 -9.20 3.01 12.12
CA SER A 282 -7.94 3.73 12.23
C SER A 282 -8.30 5.21 12.32
N ALA A 283 -7.97 5.83 13.46
CA ALA A 283 -8.22 7.24 13.67
C ALA A 283 -7.67 7.98 12.45
N PRO A 284 -8.44 8.91 11.85
CA PRO A 284 -7.91 9.68 10.74
C PRO A 284 -6.63 10.36 11.24
N LEU A 285 -5.52 10.09 10.54
CA LEU A 285 -4.32 10.90 10.64
C LEU A 285 -4.79 12.35 10.43
N ARG A 286 -4.80 13.13 11.51
CA ARG A 286 -5.03 14.58 11.42
C ARG A 286 -3.88 15.11 10.57
N THR A 287 -4.20 15.50 9.35
CA THR A 287 -3.39 16.38 8.51
C THR A 287 -3.34 17.77 9.12
#